data_AF-A0A1U6J060-F1
#
_entry.id   AF-A0A1U6J060-F1
#
_cell.length_a   1.000
_cell.length_b   1.000
_cell.length_c   1.000
_cell.angle_alpha   90.00
_cell.angle_beta   90.00
_cell.angle_gamma   90.00
#
_symmetry.space_group_name_H-M   'P 1'
#
loop_
_entity.id
_entity.type
_entity.pdbx_description
1 polymer ?
#
loop_
_entity_poly.entity_id
_entity_poly.type
_entity_poly.pdbx_seq_one_letter_code
_entity_poly.pdbx_strand_id
1 'polypeptide(L)'
;MDRKLSRNKKELELYNLREKSFFDKISALSNAEEKGREQGLEEGREQGLEEGREQGLEEGKLLERINIAKNLLDVLDNETISLKTGLSVEEIEKLR
;
A
#
# COMPACT_ATOMS: atom_id res chain seq x y z
N MET A 1 -0.35 -66.86 -1.70
CA MET A 1 -0.37 -65.63 -0.87
C MET A 1 -1.82 -65.24 -0.62
N ASP A 2 -2.18 -65.06 0.65
CA ASP A 2 -3.56 -64.90 1.10
C ASP A 2 -4.20 -63.58 0.63
N ARG A 3 -5.29 -63.66 -0.17
CA ARG A 3 -5.99 -62.48 -0.74
C ARG A 3 -6.48 -61.50 0.33
N LYS A 4 -6.78 -61.98 1.55
CA LYS A 4 -7.22 -61.15 2.69
C LYS A 4 -6.12 -60.19 3.17
N LEU A 5 -4.86 -60.63 3.17
CA LEU A 5 -3.73 -59.82 3.64
C LEU A 5 -3.43 -58.66 2.67
N SER A 6 -3.61 -58.90 1.36
CA SER A 6 -3.42 -57.88 0.32
C SER A 6 -4.51 -56.79 0.35
N ARG A 7 -5.74 -57.16 0.69
CA ARG A 7 -6.88 -56.23 0.75
C ARG A 7 -6.73 -55.21 1.88
N ASN A 8 -6.27 -55.66 3.05
CA ASN A 8 -5.99 -54.79 4.20
C ASN A 8 -4.82 -53.81 3.92
N LYS A 9 -3.76 -54.27 3.23
CA LYS A 9 -2.65 -53.38 2.82
C LYS A 9 -3.10 -52.26 1.87
N LYS A 10 -3.95 -52.58 0.88
CA LYS A 10 -4.49 -51.57 -0.05
C LYS A 10 -5.43 -50.60 0.65
N GLU A 11 -6.23 -51.07 1.60
CA GLU A 11 -7.09 -50.22 2.41
C GLU A 11 -6.28 -49.24 3.28
N LEU A 12 -5.19 -49.71 3.90
CA LEU A 12 -4.26 -48.86 4.65
C LEU A 12 -3.54 -47.83 3.76
N GLU A 13 -3.12 -48.24 2.56
CA GLU A 13 -2.48 -47.34 1.60
C GLU A 13 -3.45 -46.24 1.12
N LEU A 14 -4.71 -46.61 0.81
CA LEU A 14 -5.76 -45.65 0.44
C LEU A 14 -6.10 -44.69 1.58
N TYR A 15 -6.10 -45.17 2.84
CA TYR A 15 -6.29 -44.33 4.01
C TYR A 15 -5.16 -43.30 4.14
N ASN A 16 -3.90 -43.75 4.09
CA ASN A 16 -2.73 -42.87 4.18
C ASN A 16 -2.68 -41.86 3.03
N LEU A 17 -3.04 -42.25 1.82
CA LEU A 17 -3.12 -41.35 0.66
C LEU A 17 -4.18 -40.27 0.85
N ARG A 18 -5.34 -40.61 1.44
CA ARG A 18 -6.40 -39.64 1.74
C ARG A 18 -5.98 -38.67 2.84
N GLU A 19 -5.37 -39.17 3.92
CA GLU A 19 -4.83 -38.32 4.98
C GLU A 19 -3.78 -37.37 4.41
N LYS A 20 -2.81 -37.88 3.64
CA LYS A 20 -1.79 -37.03 2.99
C LYS A 20 -2.44 -35.96 2.11
N SER A 21 -3.39 -36.33 1.26
CA SER A 21 -4.09 -35.39 0.39
C SER A 21 -4.87 -34.33 1.17
N PHE A 22 -5.37 -34.68 2.35
CA PHE A 22 -6.05 -33.75 3.25
C PHE A 22 -5.06 -32.76 3.88
N PHE A 23 -3.93 -33.24 4.38
CA PHE A 23 -2.86 -32.38 4.91
C PHE A 23 -2.28 -31.46 3.83
N ASP A 24 -2.05 -31.96 2.62
CA ASP A 24 -1.55 -31.17 1.49
C ASP A 24 -2.53 -30.03 1.16
N LYS A 25 -3.84 -30.29 1.18
CA LYS A 25 -4.88 -29.26 0.99
C LYS A 25 -4.91 -28.24 2.12
N ILE A 26 -4.83 -28.67 3.37
CA ILE A 26 -4.78 -27.76 4.53
C ILE A 26 -3.54 -26.87 4.44
N SER A 27 -2.38 -27.45 4.15
CA SER A 27 -1.14 -26.71 4.01
C SER A 27 -1.22 -25.71 2.86
N ALA A 28 -1.76 -26.10 1.71
CA ALA A 28 -1.96 -25.20 0.58
C ALA A 28 -2.89 -24.03 0.92
N LEU A 29 -3.98 -24.28 1.64
CA LEU A 29 -4.90 -23.23 2.09
C LEU A 29 -4.24 -22.27 3.09
N SER A 30 -3.57 -22.82 4.10
CA SER A 30 -2.84 -22.03 5.11
C SER A 30 -1.77 -21.14 4.46
N ASN A 31 -1.01 -21.70 3.52
CA ASN A 31 0.02 -20.95 2.79
C ASN A 31 -0.59 -19.86 1.90
N ALA A 32 -1.76 -20.11 1.30
CA ALA A 32 -2.45 -19.12 0.49
C ALA A 32 -2.98 -17.96 1.35
N GLU A 33 -3.54 -18.26 2.53
CA GLU A 33 -4.01 -17.27 3.48
C GLU A 33 -2.87 -16.41 4.02
N GLU A 34 -1.75 -17.04 4.41
CA GLU A 34 -0.56 -16.33 4.88
C GLU A 34 -0.01 -15.38 3.80
N LYS A 35 0.17 -15.89 2.57
CA LYS A 35 0.63 -15.06 1.44
C LYS A 35 -0.32 -13.92 1.12
N GLY A 36 -1.64 -14.19 1.11
CA GLY A 36 -2.64 -13.15 0.86
C GLY A 36 -2.59 -12.05 1.92
N ARG A 37 -2.40 -12.42 3.19
CA ARG A 37 -2.24 -11.46 4.29
C ARG A 37 -0.94 -10.66 4.15
N GLU A 38 0.16 -11.31 3.84
CA GLU A 38 1.46 -10.63 3.65
C GLU A 38 1.41 -9.65 2.48
N GLN A 39 0.88 -10.09 1.33
CA GLN A 39 0.70 -9.23 0.15
C GLN A 39 -0.20 -8.03 0.46
N GLY A 40 -1.35 -8.26 1.10
CA GLY A 40 -2.25 -7.16 1.46
C GLY A 40 -1.62 -6.14 2.42
N LEU A 41 -0.79 -6.60 3.35
CA LEU A 41 -0.05 -5.70 4.25
C LEU A 41 1.06 -4.93 3.53
N GLU A 42 1.78 -5.58 2.63
CA GLU A 42 2.83 -4.95 1.82
C GLU A 42 2.24 -3.89 0.89
N GLU A 43 1.22 -4.25 0.09
CA GLU A 43 0.53 -3.33 -0.82
C GLU A 43 -0.07 -2.14 -0.07
N GLY A 44 -0.77 -2.39 1.04
CA GLY A 44 -1.37 -1.31 1.84
C GLY A 44 -0.32 -0.37 2.45
N ARG A 45 0.84 -0.91 2.87
CA ARG A 45 1.95 -0.09 3.38
C ARG A 45 2.58 0.74 2.28
N GLU A 46 2.80 0.16 1.10
CA GLU A 46 3.39 0.88 -0.03
C GLU A 46 2.49 2.00 -0.54
N GLN A 47 1.20 1.71 -0.74
CA GLN A 47 0.21 2.71 -1.15
C GLN A 47 0.12 3.85 -0.13
N GLY A 48 0.00 3.54 1.17
CA GLY A 48 -0.08 4.56 2.21
C GLY A 48 1.18 5.44 2.31
N LEU A 49 2.36 4.86 2.07
CA LEU A 49 3.61 5.62 2.05
C LEU A 49 3.73 6.51 0.81
N GLU A 50 3.30 6.01 -0.35
CA GLU A 50 3.33 6.78 -1.60
C GLU A 50 2.36 7.96 -1.54
N GLU A 51 1.10 7.72 -1.17
CA GLU A 51 0.07 8.76 -1.01
C GLU A 51 0.49 9.80 0.03
N GLY A 52 0.96 9.36 1.20
CA GLY A 52 1.40 10.28 2.26
C GLY A 52 2.60 11.12 1.86
N ARG A 53 3.54 10.56 1.09
CA ARG A 53 4.69 11.30 0.56
C ARG A 53 4.27 12.31 -0.49
N GLU A 54 3.36 11.96 -1.39
CA GLU A 54 2.87 12.87 -2.42
C GLU A 54 2.11 14.06 -1.80
N GLN A 55 1.18 13.79 -0.89
CA GLN A 55 0.44 14.82 -0.15
C GLN A 55 1.39 15.74 0.62
N GLY A 56 2.34 15.17 1.38
CA GLY A 56 3.31 15.96 2.14
C GLY A 56 4.21 16.84 1.26
N LEU A 57 4.58 16.37 0.06
CA LEU A 57 5.36 17.17 -0.88
C LEU A 57 4.54 18.30 -1.51
N GLU A 58 3.27 18.06 -1.83
CA GLU A 58 2.38 19.10 -2.37
C GLU A 58 2.07 20.18 -1.32
N GLU A 59 1.73 19.77 -0.09
CA GLU A 59 1.54 20.68 1.04
C GLU A 59 2.81 21.49 1.33
N GLY A 60 3.98 20.83 1.33
CA GLY A 60 5.27 21.49 1.53
C GLY A 60 5.56 22.55 0.47
N LYS A 61 5.32 22.25 -0.81
CA LYS A 61 5.49 23.22 -1.91
C LYS A 61 4.53 24.40 -1.77
N LEU A 62 3.28 24.15 -1.38
CA LEU A 62 2.31 25.22 -1.18
C LEU A 62 2.72 26.13 -0.02
N LEU A 63 3.13 25.55 1.12
CA LEU A 63 3.65 26.30 2.27
C LEU A 63 4.88 27.13 1.92
N GLU A 64 5.81 26.57 1.14
CA GLU A 64 6.98 27.30 0.65
C GLU A 64 6.57 28.51 -0.21
N ARG A 65 5.65 28.32 -1.17
CA ARG A 65 5.13 29.41 -2.02
C ARG A 65 4.48 30.52 -1.20
N ILE A 66 3.69 30.16 -0.18
CA ILE A 66 3.08 31.12 0.74
C ILE A 66 4.15 31.87 1.56
N ASN A 67 5.18 31.18 2.05
CA ASN A 67 6.26 31.82 2.81
C ASN A 67 7.06 32.80 1.93
N ILE A 68 7.35 32.42 0.69
CA ILE A 68 7.99 33.32 -0.27
C ILE A 68 7.09 34.54 -0.51
N ALA A 69 5.78 34.34 -0.73
CA ALA A 69 4.84 35.44 -0.93
C ALA A 69 4.86 36.43 0.25
N LYS A 70 4.74 35.92 1.49
CA LYS A 70 4.76 36.73 2.72
C LYS A 70 6.01 37.59 2.85
N ASN A 71 7.17 37.04 2.51
CA ASN A 71 8.44 37.77 2.57
C ASN A 71 8.56 38.89 1.51
N LEU A 72 7.72 38.85 0.46
CA LEU A 72 7.75 39.79 -0.65
C LEU A 72 6.63 40.85 -0.57
N LEU A 73 5.63 40.69 0.31
CA LEU A 73 4.45 41.55 0.38
C LEU A 73 4.78 43.04 0.57
N ASP A 74 5.85 43.34 1.31
CA ASP A 74 6.28 44.71 1.61
C ASP A 74 7.20 45.31 0.53
N VAL A 75 7.63 44.50 -0.44
CA VAL A 75 8.65 44.87 -1.43
C VAL A 75 8.07 44.94 -2.84
N LEU A 76 7.12 44.07 -3.17
CA LEU A 76 6.59 43.89 -4.52
C LEU A 76 5.05 44.03 -4.56
N ASP A 77 4.54 44.39 -5.74
CA ASP A 77 3.11 44.34 -6.04
C ASP A 77 2.59 42.90 -6.17
N ASN A 78 1.27 42.74 -6.03
CA ASN A 78 0.64 41.42 -5.99
C ASN A 78 0.79 40.66 -7.30
N GLU A 79 0.76 41.35 -8.44
CA GLU A 79 0.94 40.78 -9.77
C GLU A 79 2.35 40.16 -9.91
N THR A 80 3.37 40.87 -9.46
CA THR A 80 4.76 40.37 -9.47
C THR A 80 4.94 39.20 -8.51
N ILE A 81 4.37 39.27 -7.30
CA ILE A 81 4.42 38.14 -6.34
C ILE A 81 3.69 36.92 -6.90
N SER A 82 2.57 37.12 -7.59
CA SER A 82 1.81 36.06 -8.27
C SER A 82 2.67 35.36 -9.31
N LEU A 83 3.36 36.12 -10.15
CA LEU A 83 4.26 35.56 -11.17
C LEU A 83 5.45 34.80 -10.56
N LYS A 84 5.98 35.23 -9.41
CA LYS A 84 7.16 34.62 -8.77
C LYS A 84 6.83 33.37 -7.95
N THR A 85 5.68 33.37 -7.30
CA THR A 85 5.25 32.28 -6.40
C THR A 85 4.29 31.32 -7.06
N GLY A 86 3.75 31.69 -8.23
CA GLY A 86 2.68 30.98 -8.94
C GLY A 86 1.31 31.05 -8.25
N LEU A 87 1.20 31.67 -7.07
CA LEU A 87 -0.09 31.87 -6.39
C LEU A 87 -0.95 32.85 -7.20
N SER A 88 -2.26 32.71 -7.13
CA SER A 88 -3.19 33.68 -7.69
C SER A 88 -3.09 35.03 -6.97
N VAL A 89 -3.45 36.11 -7.66
CA VAL A 89 -3.49 37.45 -7.07
C VAL A 89 -4.47 37.47 -5.89
N GLU A 90 -5.59 36.75 -6.00
CA GLU A 90 -6.58 36.63 -4.93
C GLU A 90 -6.04 35.91 -3.69
N GLU A 91 -5.19 34.90 -3.85
CA GLU A 91 -4.52 34.24 -2.73
C GLU A 91 -3.52 35.17 -2.05
N ILE A 92 -2.79 35.97 -2.82
CA ILE A 92 -1.82 36.93 -2.28
C ILE A 92 -2.52 38.06 -1.54
N GLU A 93 -3.65 38.54 -2.05
CA GLU A 93 -4.44 39.59 -1.39
C GLU A 93 -4.95 39.14 -0.02
N LYS A 94 -5.26 37.85 0.15
CA LYS A 94 -5.63 37.26 1.46
C LYS A 94 -4.48 37.16 2.45
N LEU A 95 -3.23 37.32 2.02
CA LEU A 95 -2.05 37.27 2.89
C LEU A 95 -1.67 38.65 3.44
N ARG A 96 -2.31 39.73 2.99
CA ARG A 96 -2.08 41.11 3.44
C ARG A 96 -2.87 41.47 4.70
#